data_AF-A0A519TB58-F1
#
_entry.id   AF-A0A519TB58-F1
#
_cell.length_a   1.000
_cell.length_b   1.000
_cell.length_c   1.000
_cell.angle_alpha   90.00
_cell.angle_beta   90.00
_cell.angle_gamma   90.00
#
_symmetry.space_group_name_H-M   'P 1'
#
loop_
_entity.id
_entity.type
_entity.pdbx_description
1 polymer ?
#
loop_
_entity_poly.entity_id
_entity_poly.type
_entity_poly.pdbx_seq_one_letter_code
_entity_poly.pdbx_strand_id
1 'polypeptide(L)' 'VPLLKWMRGELRPLIEQDLLADDFVAGQGIFDVAAVQKLKKQLFSNSPGDAHARIWGLIVFQYWWKHYMA' A
#
# COMPACT_ATOMS: atom_id res chain seq x y z
N VAL A 1 12.89 -11.85 -5.54
CA VAL A 1 12.03 -11.86 -4.33
C VAL A 1 10.56 -11.91 -4.78
N PRO A 2 9.70 -12.81 -4.25
CA PRO A 2 8.33 -12.99 -4.73
C PRO A 2 7.35 -11.96 -4.13
N LEU A 3 7.64 -10.66 -4.31
CA LEU A 3 6.90 -9.54 -3.69
C LEU A 3 5.38 -9.61 -3.91
N LEU A 4 4.95 -9.89 -5.14
CA LEU A 4 3.53 -9.99 -5.47
C LEU A 4 2.82 -11.09 -4.65
N LYS A 5 3.49 -12.22 -4.41
CA LYS A 5 2.92 -13.33 -3.62
C LYS A 5 2.74 -12.91 -2.17
N TRP A 6 3.73 -12.25 -1.58
CA TRP A 6 3.69 -11.77 -0.19
C TRP A 6 2.61 -10.71 -0.01
N MET A 7 2.52 -9.75 -0.94
CA MET A 7 1.50 -8.70 -0.95
C MET A 7 0.07 -9.24 -1.04
N ARG A 8 -0.13 -10.35 -1.77
CA ARG A 8 -1.43 -11.01 -1.90
C ARG A 8 -1.76 -11.97 -0.75
N GLY A 9 -0.78 -12.29 0.09
CA GLY A 9 -0.92 -13.19 1.22
C GLY A 9 -0.60 -12.48 2.52
N GLU A 10 0.55 -12.80 3.10
CA GLU A 10 0.95 -12.40 4.46
C GLU A 10 1.00 -10.89 4.71
N LEU A 11 1.33 -10.08 3.70
CA LEU A 11 1.40 -8.62 3.84
C LEU A 11 0.06 -7.92 3.59
N ARG A 12 -0.98 -8.65 3.17
CA ARG A 12 -2.28 -8.06 2.85
C ARG A 12 -2.89 -7.27 4.03
N PRO A 13 -2.89 -7.77 5.28
CA PRO A 13 -3.40 -7.00 6.41
C PRO A 13 -2.61 -5.70 6.64
N LEU A 14 -1.28 -5.75 6.52
CA LEU A 14 -0.41 -4.58 6.65
C LEU A 14 -0.75 -3.51 5.59
N ILE A 15 -1.10 -3.95 4.37
CA ILE A 15 -1.50 -3.07 3.26
C ILE A 15 -2.90 -2.49 3.50
N GLU A 16 -3.91 -3.35 3.69
CA GLU A 16 -5.31 -2.93 3.66
C GLU A 16 -5.80 -2.31 4.97
N GLN A 17 -5.20 -2.68 6.10
CA GLN A 17 -5.73 -2.35 7.44
C GLN A 17 -4.79 -1.46 8.26
N ASP A 18 -3.52 -1.33 7.87
CA ASP A 18 -2.55 -0.49 8.57
C ASP A 18 -1.97 0.61 7.67
N LEU A 19 -0.90 0.30 6.92
CA LEU A 19 -0.06 1.31 6.28
C LEU A 19 -0.74 2.02 5.10
N LEU A 20 -1.70 1.38 4.42
CA LEU A 20 -2.50 2.00 3.36
C LEU A 20 -4.00 1.95 3.67
N ALA A 21 -4.36 1.96 4.95
CA ALA A 21 -5.74 2.19 5.38
C ALA A 21 -6.19 3.59 4.94
N ASP A 22 -7.43 3.71 4.45
CA ASP A 22 -7.89 4.95 3.82
C ASP A 22 -7.92 6.12 4.80
N ASP A 23 -8.31 5.89 6.06
CA ASP A 23 -8.31 6.91 7.11
C ASP A 23 -6.89 7.36 7.48
N PHE A 24 -5.93 6.44 7.49
CA PHE A 24 -4.52 6.76 7.76
C PHE A 24 -3.96 7.63 6.63
N VAL A 25 -4.16 7.21 5.38
CA VAL A 25 -3.73 7.96 4.20
C VAL A 25 -4.40 9.34 4.14
N ALA A 26 -5.70 9.41 4.42
CA ALA A 26 -6.45 10.68 4.44
C ALA A 26 -5.94 11.61 5.55
N GLY A 27 -5.72 11.08 6.75
CA GLY A 27 -5.26 11.84 7.91
C GLY A 27 -3.86 12.43 7.73
N GLN A 28 -3.02 11.81 6.90
CA GLN A 28 -1.70 12.35 6.56
C GLN A 28 -1.75 13.56 5.63
N GLY A 29 -2.72 13.61 4.72
CA GLY A 29 -2.81 14.66 3.69
C GLY A 29 -1.68 14.65 2.64
N ILE A 30 -0.90 13.57 2.54
CA ILE A 30 0.27 13.46 1.65
C ILE A 30 -0.09 12.78 0.32
N PHE A 31 -0.95 11.75 0.37
CA PHE A 31 -1.34 10.96 -0.79
C PHE A 31 -2.85 11.05 -1.06
N ASP A 32 -3.21 10.91 -2.33
CA ASP A 32 -4.60 10.81 -2.75
C ASP A 32 -5.16 9.41 -2.46
N VAL A 33 -6.21 9.35 -1.63
CA VAL A 33 -6.85 8.09 -1.20
C VAL A 33 -7.40 7.31 -2.39
N ALA A 34 -8.01 7.98 -3.37
CA ALA A 34 -8.59 7.32 -4.53
C ALA A 34 -7.52 6.65 -5.42
N ALA A 35 -6.36 7.28 -5.58
CA ALA A 35 -5.21 6.73 -6.28
C ALA A 35 -4.63 5.51 -5.55
N VAL A 36 -4.52 5.56 -4.22
CA VAL A 36 -4.08 4.41 -3.40
C VAL A 36 -5.08 3.26 -3.48
N GLN A 37 -6.38 3.53 -3.41
CA GLN A 37 -7.41 2.51 -3.62
C GLN A 37 -7.34 1.86 -5.01
N LYS A 38 -7.14 2.67 -6.07
CA LYS A 38 -6.97 2.15 -7.43
C LYS A 38 -5.76 1.22 -7.54
N LEU A 39 -4.65 1.59 -6.91
CA LEU A 39 -3.45 0.77 -6.82
C LEU A 39 -3.68 -0.54 -6.06
N LYS A 40 -4.37 -0.50 -4.91
CA LYS A 40 -4.77 -1.71 -4.16
C LYS A 40 -5.61 -2.63 -5.04
N LYS A 41 -6.63 -2.10 -5.72
CA LYS A 41 -7.47 -2.89 -6.66
C LYS A 41 -6.64 -3.52 -7.79
N GLN A 42 -5.71 -2.77 -8.39
CA GLN A 42 -4.83 -3.29 -9.43
C GLN A 42 -3.94 -4.43 -8.90
N LEU A 43 -3.37 -4.28 -7.69
CA LEU A 43 -2.51 -5.28 -7.05
C LEU A 43 -3.20 -6.65 -6.89
N PHE A 44 -4.50 -6.68 -6.57
CA PHE A 44 -5.27 -7.92 -6.38
C PHE A 44 -6.00 -8.41 -7.64
N SER A 45 -5.88 -7.71 -8.78
CA SER A 45 -6.49 -8.11 -10.04
C SER A 45 -5.74 -9.28 -10.73
N ASN A 46 -6.33 -9.85 -11.78
CA ASN A 46 -5.67 -10.89 -12.59
C ASN A 46 -4.44 -10.38 -13.36
N SER A 47 -4.33 -9.06 -13.57
CA SER A 47 -3.26 -8.43 -14.34
C SER A 47 -2.67 -7.25 -13.57
N PRO A 48 -1.88 -7.52 -12.51
CA PRO A 48 -1.40 -6.47 -11.60
C PRO A 48 -0.36 -5.53 -12.23
N GLY A 49 0.30 -5.94 -13.32
CA GLY A 49 1.37 -5.15 -13.94
C GLY A 49 2.43 -4.75 -12.91
N ASP A 50 2.74 -3.47 -12.85
CA ASP A 50 3.73 -2.84 -11.96
C ASP A 50 3.19 -2.48 -10.56
N ALA A 51 1.92 -2.78 -10.25
CA ALA A 51 1.28 -2.35 -9.01
C ALA A 51 2.04 -2.82 -7.75
N HIS A 52 2.67 -4.00 -7.80
CA HIS A 52 3.47 -4.53 -6.71
C HIS A 52 4.69 -3.65 -6.38
N ALA A 53 5.38 -3.11 -7.39
CA ALA A 53 6.51 -2.22 -7.18
C ALA A 53 6.07 -0.87 -6.59
N ARG A 54 4.95 -0.33 -7.10
CA ARG A 54 4.37 0.93 -6.61
C ARG A 54 3.87 0.82 -5.17
N ILE A 55 3.15 -0.26 -4.85
CA ILE A 55 2.69 -0.55 -3.48
C ILE A 55 3.87 -0.75 -2.55
N TRP A 56 4.97 -1.38 -3.00
CA TRP A 56 6.16 -1.54 -2.17
C TRP A 56 6.77 -0.20 -1.78
N GLY A 57 6.92 0.72 -2.74
CA GLY A 57 7.40 2.07 -2.46
C GLY A 57 6.51 2.81 -1.45
N LEU A 58 5.19 2.66 -1.57
CA LEU A 58 4.25 3.22 -0.60
C LEU A 58 4.41 2.59 0.78
N ILE A 59 4.51 1.27 0.90
CA ILE A 59 4.71 0.58 2.19
C ILE A 59 5.98 1.06 2.87
N VAL A 60 7.11 1.15 2.14
CA VAL A 60 8.39 1.59 2.69
C VAL A 60 8.29 3.03 3.19
N PHE A 61 7.69 3.93 2.40
CA PHE A 61 7.44 5.30 2.81
C PHE A 61 6.55 5.36 4.06
N GLN A 62 5.44 4.62 4.07
CA GLN A 62 4.46 4.65 5.16
C GLN A 62 5.04 4.10 6.46
N TYR A 63 5.86 3.06 6.38
CA TYR A 63 6.58 2.52 7.52
C TYR A 63 7.55 3.56 8.11
N TRP A 64 8.33 4.22 7.27
CA TRP A 64 9.22 5.31 7.70
C TRP A 64 8.42 6.47 8.31
N TRP A 65 7.35 6.91 7.66
CA TRP A 65 6.50 8.00 8.15
C TRP A 65 5.94 7.70 9.54
N LYS A 66 5.37 6.50 9.72
CA LYS A 66 4.80 6.06 11.00
C LYS A 66 5.83 6.00 12.13
N HIS A 67 7.11 5.80 11.81
CA HIS A 67 8.17 5.71 12.81
C HIS A 67 8.80 7.07 13.16
N TYR A 68 8.78 8.05 12.25
CA TYR A 68 9.53 9.30 12.43
C TYR A 68 8.68 10.58 12.38
N MET A 69 7.46 10.54 11.85
CA MET A 69 6.61 11.72 11.64
C MET A 69 5.27 11.67 12.39
N ALA A 70 4.80 10.49 12.75
CA ALA A 70 3.54 10.29 13.47
C ALA A 70 3.68 10.48 14.99
#